data_AF-A0A3E5BQ80-F1
#
_entry.id   AF-A0A3E5BQ80-F1
#
_cell.length_a   1.000
_cell.length_b   1.000
_cell.length_c   1.000
_cell.angle_alpha   90.00
_cell.angle_beta   90.00
_cell.angle_gamma   90.00
#
_symmetry.space_group_name_H-M   'P 1'
#
loop_
_entity.id
_entity.type
_entity.pdbx_description
1 polymer ?
#
loop_
_entity_poly.entity_id
_entity_poly.type
_entity_poly.pdbx_seq_one_letter_code
_entity_poly.pdbx_strand_id
1 'polypeptide(L)'
;MKKNILYVLLGGLLLSLTACSENWEDATSKHAYGENENPYLRADAEATVTKKIQFGAGQTQIINLADYAELFQTKLGMTVDETIAGISSGKVVFRSINAARNTWDRTVPNKGTAGWYFDVMGNISSQADANFTVELNTSDKTIMINALENVVAGSTLSINVGFAINGTDFDQYVRILSEIVIIDVPIEVSINIPDGEYSAASIEFNDYADKIQERFGMTVAEFCEGLDGDGKGDIHMYSVNLESLKWDEESSYTANAPGYWMMKDGTVTNWGVAGYSLFAECSISDEALNIGRSATPVAGDKYTISIGFRDKTNKANLLRFVISITME
;
A
#
# COMPACT_ATOMS: atom_id res chain seq x y z
N MET A 1 -32.14 -30.93 -51.19
CA MET A 1 -31.64 -30.03 -50.13
C MET A 1 -30.12 -30.00 -49.99
N LYS A 2 -29.39 -31.13 -50.11
CA LYS A 2 -27.91 -31.15 -49.95
C LYS A 2 -27.10 -30.37 -51.00
N LYS A 3 -27.55 -30.29 -52.27
CA LYS A 3 -26.87 -29.52 -53.33
C LYS A 3 -27.01 -27.99 -53.16
N ASN A 4 -28.14 -27.52 -52.64
CA ASN A 4 -28.42 -26.10 -52.48
C ASN A 4 -27.64 -25.48 -51.31
N ILE A 5 -27.37 -26.27 -50.25
CA ILE A 5 -26.52 -25.85 -49.13
C ILE A 5 -25.06 -25.66 -49.60
N LEU A 6 -24.56 -26.51 -50.49
CA LEU A 6 -23.18 -26.40 -51.00
C LEU A 6 -22.98 -25.15 -51.87
N TYR A 7 -23.98 -24.77 -52.68
CA TYR A 7 -23.93 -23.53 -53.46
C TYR A 7 -24.06 -22.27 -52.61
N VAL A 8 -24.82 -22.31 -51.51
CA VAL A 8 -24.89 -21.21 -50.54
C VAL A 8 -23.58 -21.10 -49.75
N LEU A 9 -22.93 -22.21 -49.41
CA LEU A 9 -21.63 -22.21 -48.73
C LEU A 9 -20.49 -21.73 -49.65
N LEU A 10 -20.48 -22.14 -50.94
CA LEU A 10 -19.52 -21.61 -51.92
C LEU A 10 -19.77 -20.13 -52.24
N GLY A 11 -21.04 -19.70 -52.31
CA GLY A 11 -21.40 -18.29 -52.48
C GLY A 11 -20.98 -17.43 -51.28
N GLY A 12 -21.12 -17.95 -50.04
CA GLY A 12 -20.68 -17.28 -48.82
C GLY A 12 -19.15 -17.23 -48.65
N LEU A 13 -18.44 -18.25 -49.13
CA LEU A 13 -16.96 -18.25 -49.16
C LEU A 13 -16.40 -17.28 -50.21
N LEU A 14 -17.09 -17.09 -51.35
CA LEU A 14 -16.69 -16.11 -52.37
C LEU A 14 -17.01 -14.66 -51.95
N LEU A 15 -18.01 -14.45 -51.10
CA LEU A 15 -18.38 -13.13 -50.56
C LEU A 15 -17.59 -12.72 -49.30
N SER A 16 -16.78 -13.61 -48.72
CA SER A 16 -15.94 -13.33 -47.54
C SER A 16 -14.47 -13.05 -47.87
N LEU A 17 -14.07 -13.17 -49.15
CA LEU A 17 -12.70 -12.90 -49.59
C LEU A 17 -12.46 -11.46 -50.05
N THR A 18 -13.50 -10.62 -50.14
CA THR A 18 -13.35 -9.19 -50.49
C THR A 18 -13.12 -8.29 -49.28
N ALA A 19 -12.89 -8.86 -48.09
CA ALA A 19 -12.62 -8.08 -46.87
C ALA A 19 -11.12 -7.79 -46.66
N CYS A 20 -10.24 -8.34 -47.49
CA CYS A 20 -8.83 -7.94 -47.51
C CYS A 20 -8.67 -6.83 -48.55
N SER A 21 -8.41 -5.63 -48.07
CA SER A 21 -7.87 -4.54 -48.87
C SER A 21 -6.70 -5.06 -49.72
N GLU A 22 -6.80 -4.93 -51.05
CA GLU A 22 -5.69 -5.22 -51.97
C GLU A 22 -4.60 -4.14 -51.91
N ASN A 23 -4.82 -3.09 -51.09
CA ASN A 23 -3.84 -2.05 -50.89
C ASN A 23 -2.77 -2.54 -49.91
N TRP A 24 -1.61 -2.90 -50.43
CA TRP A 24 -0.45 -3.30 -49.63
C TRP A 24 -0.05 -2.23 -48.60
N GLU A 25 -0.39 -0.96 -48.81
CA GLU A 25 -0.19 0.11 -47.83
C GLU A 25 -0.99 -0.12 -46.54
N ASP A 26 -2.18 -0.73 -46.63
CA ASP A 26 -3.05 -1.06 -45.49
C ASP A 26 -2.42 -2.13 -44.58
N ALA A 27 -1.61 -3.01 -45.16
CA ALA A 27 -0.81 -3.99 -44.42
C ALA A 27 0.45 -3.39 -43.77
N THR A 28 0.84 -2.17 -44.16
CA THR A 28 2.02 -1.46 -43.61
C THR A 28 1.66 -0.25 -42.75
N SER A 29 0.41 0.22 -42.80
CA SER A 29 -0.09 1.28 -41.93
C SER A 29 -0.23 0.80 -40.50
N LYS A 30 0.08 1.68 -39.55
CA LYS A 30 -0.11 1.37 -38.13
C LYS A 30 -1.59 1.09 -37.85
N HIS A 31 -1.85 0.09 -37.01
CA HIS A 31 -3.19 -0.27 -36.57
C HIS A 31 -3.90 0.92 -35.92
N ALA A 32 -5.10 1.21 -36.39
CA ALA A 32 -5.96 2.24 -35.81
C ALA A 32 -6.87 1.60 -34.76
N TYR A 33 -6.56 1.83 -33.49
CA TYR A 33 -7.33 1.28 -32.38
C TYR A 33 -8.74 1.89 -32.32
N GLY A 34 -9.76 1.02 -32.26
CA GLY A 34 -11.15 1.45 -32.09
C GLY A 34 -11.41 2.07 -30.71
N GLU A 35 -12.60 2.67 -30.53
CA GLU A 35 -13.00 3.33 -29.27
C GLU A 35 -12.92 2.39 -28.05
N ASN A 36 -13.29 1.12 -28.25
CA ASN A 36 -13.30 0.08 -27.22
C ASN A 36 -12.04 -0.80 -27.22
N GLU A 37 -11.01 -0.42 -27.96
CA GLU A 37 -9.76 -1.17 -28.07
C GLU A 37 -8.64 -0.46 -27.32
N ASN A 38 -7.93 -1.21 -26.48
CA ASN A 38 -6.78 -0.71 -25.73
C ASN A 38 -5.52 -0.78 -26.59
N PRO A 39 -4.80 0.34 -26.80
CA PRO A 39 -3.54 0.36 -27.54
C PRO A 39 -2.51 -0.57 -26.92
N TYR A 40 -1.78 -1.29 -27.77
CA TYR A 40 -0.66 -2.10 -27.32
C TYR A 40 0.45 -1.20 -26.78
N LEU A 41 1.00 -1.55 -25.61
CA LEU A 41 2.16 -0.87 -25.07
C LEU A 41 3.40 -1.41 -25.79
N ARG A 42 3.94 -0.64 -26.74
CA ARG A 42 5.25 -0.94 -27.32
C ARG A 42 6.32 -0.85 -26.24
N ALA A 43 7.17 -1.88 -26.13
CA ALA A 43 8.24 -1.87 -25.13
C ALA A 43 9.35 -0.87 -25.50
N ASP A 44 9.56 0.11 -24.61
CA ASP A 44 10.71 1.01 -24.56
C ASP A 44 11.22 1.06 -23.11
N ALA A 45 12.40 0.46 -22.89
CA ALA A 45 13.03 0.42 -21.57
C ALA A 45 13.57 1.78 -21.13
N GLU A 46 14.02 2.61 -22.07
CA GLU A 46 14.52 3.96 -21.77
C GLU A 46 13.39 4.92 -21.41
N ALA A 47 12.16 4.65 -21.86
CA ALA A 47 10.96 5.38 -21.47
C ALA A 47 10.37 4.92 -20.13
N THR A 48 10.93 3.89 -19.50
CA THR A 48 10.38 3.24 -18.30
C THR A 48 11.24 3.53 -17.07
N VAL A 49 10.63 4.15 -16.07
CA VAL A 49 11.20 4.29 -14.73
C VAL A 49 10.63 3.21 -13.83
N THR A 50 11.50 2.34 -13.30
CA THR A 50 11.11 1.37 -12.27
C THR A 50 11.40 1.92 -10.88
N LYS A 51 10.40 1.92 -10.00
CA LYS A 51 10.50 2.33 -8.61
C LYS A 51 10.18 1.17 -7.69
N LYS A 52 11.11 0.87 -6.78
CA LYS A 52 10.86 -0.02 -5.66
C LYS A 52 10.41 0.83 -4.48
N ILE A 53 9.20 0.58 -3.99
CA ILE A 53 8.55 1.40 -2.97
C ILE A 53 8.17 0.51 -1.80
N GLN A 54 8.45 0.98 -0.59
CA GLN A 54 8.05 0.31 0.64
C GLN A 54 7.37 1.31 1.57
N PHE A 55 6.14 1.03 1.97
CA PHE A 55 5.35 1.87 2.87
C PHE A 55 4.24 1.04 3.54
N GLY A 56 3.66 1.57 4.61
CA GLY A 56 2.63 0.86 5.38
C GLY A 56 1.25 0.93 4.76
N ALA A 57 0.35 0.07 5.26
CA ALA A 57 -1.09 0.20 4.97
C ALA A 57 -1.59 1.57 5.42
N GLY A 58 -2.56 2.13 4.69
CA GLY A 58 -3.09 3.47 4.89
C GLY A 58 -2.14 4.63 4.54
N GLN A 59 -0.86 4.37 4.26
CA GLN A 59 0.11 5.41 3.94
C GLN A 59 0.11 5.77 2.46
N THR A 60 0.59 6.97 2.14
CA THR A 60 0.74 7.47 0.77
C THR A 60 2.21 7.66 0.40
N GLN A 61 2.62 7.08 -0.72
CA GLN A 61 3.86 7.42 -1.39
C GLN A 61 3.62 8.51 -2.43
N ILE A 62 4.52 9.50 -2.45
CA ILE A 62 4.53 10.57 -3.46
C ILE A 62 5.70 10.35 -4.41
N ILE A 63 5.44 10.47 -5.71
CA ILE A 63 6.46 10.49 -6.76
C ILE A 63 6.43 11.88 -7.40
N ASN A 64 7.53 12.63 -7.28
CA ASN A 64 7.65 13.94 -7.89
C ASN A 64 8.04 13.82 -9.36
N LEU A 65 7.25 14.40 -10.27
CA LEU A 65 7.53 14.31 -11.70
C LEU A 65 8.76 15.14 -12.11
N ALA A 66 9.14 16.15 -11.33
CA ALA A 66 10.32 16.97 -11.58
C ALA A 66 11.61 16.13 -11.55
N ASP A 67 11.65 15.05 -10.77
CA ASP A 67 12.79 14.12 -10.69
C ASP A 67 13.07 13.43 -12.04
N TYR A 68 12.10 13.42 -12.95
CA TYR A 68 12.22 12.80 -14.29
C TYR A 68 12.13 13.84 -15.42
N ALA A 69 12.33 15.13 -15.14
CA ALA A 69 12.12 16.19 -16.14
C ALA A 69 12.91 15.95 -17.46
N GLU A 70 14.15 15.48 -17.38
CA GLU A 70 14.94 15.13 -18.57
C GLU A 70 14.32 14.01 -19.40
N LEU A 71 13.70 13.03 -18.75
CA LEU A 71 13.03 11.92 -19.41
C LEU A 71 11.79 12.40 -20.16
N PHE A 72 10.98 13.26 -19.54
CA PHE A 72 9.84 13.90 -20.20
C PHE A 72 10.30 14.70 -21.42
N GLN A 73 11.37 15.49 -21.28
CA GLN A 73 11.92 16.25 -22.40
C GLN A 73 12.42 15.34 -23.53
N THR A 74 13.05 14.22 -23.20
CA THR A 74 13.63 13.29 -24.19
C THR A 74 12.57 12.46 -24.91
N LYS A 75 11.58 11.93 -24.17
CA LYS A 75 10.61 10.97 -24.70
C LYS A 75 9.31 11.60 -25.20
N LEU A 76 8.94 12.76 -24.67
CA LEU A 76 7.74 13.50 -25.11
C LEU A 76 8.07 14.80 -25.86
N GLY A 77 9.32 15.27 -25.79
CA GLY A 77 9.68 16.60 -26.32
C GLY A 77 9.07 17.75 -25.52
N MET A 78 8.65 17.50 -24.28
CA MET A 78 7.89 18.44 -23.44
C MET A 78 8.50 18.50 -22.04
N THR A 79 8.48 19.68 -21.43
CA THR A 79 8.73 19.83 -19.99
C THR A 79 7.59 19.17 -19.18
N VAL A 80 7.81 18.94 -17.88
CA VAL A 80 6.75 18.44 -16.98
C VAL A 80 5.55 19.38 -17.00
N ASP A 81 5.78 20.70 -16.97
CA ASP A 81 4.71 21.70 -16.96
C ASP A 81 3.88 21.69 -18.24
N GLU A 82 4.55 21.61 -19.39
CA GLU A 82 3.87 21.47 -20.69
C GLU A 82 3.11 20.16 -20.77
N THR A 83 3.65 19.08 -20.19
CA THR A 83 2.99 17.76 -20.19
C THR A 83 1.70 17.80 -19.36
N ILE A 84 1.73 18.41 -18.18
CA ILE A 84 0.55 18.62 -17.33
C ILE A 84 -0.47 19.52 -18.02
N ALA A 85 -0.06 20.64 -18.62
CA ALA A 85 -0.95 21.49 -19.42
C ALA A 85 -1.50 20.76 -20.66
N GLY A 86 -0.71 19.83 -21.20
CA GLY A 86 -1.07 18.91 -22.28
C GLY A 86 -2.25 18.02 -21.92
N ILE A 87 -2.42 17.65 -20.65
CA ILE A 87 -3.55 16.83 -20.19
C ILE A 87 -4.85 17.64 -20.30
N SER A 88 -4.86 18.88 -19.80
CA SER A 88 -6.06 19.74 -19.86
C SER A 88 -6.48 20.08 -21.29
N SER A 89 -5.51 20.20 -22.20
CA SER A 89 -5.79 20.45 -23.63
C SER A 89 -6.11 19.17 -24.42
N GLY A 90 -5.97 18.00 -23.81
CA GLY A 90 -6.14 16.70 -24.48
C GLY A 90 -4.98 16.31 -25.42
N LYS A 91 -3.87 17.06 -25.42
CA LYS A 91 -2.65 16.71 -26.17
C LYS A 91 -1.88 15.55 -25.53
N VAL A 92 -2.00 15.38 -24.22
CA VAL A 92 -1.36 14.31 -23.44
C VAL A 92 -2.44 13.51 -22.73
N VAL A 93 -2.26 12.20 -22.61
CA VAL A 93 -3.07 11.34 -21.75
C VAL A 93 -2.24 10.81 -20.59
N PHE A 94 -2.83 10.80 -19.39
CA PHE A 94 -2.34 10.02 -18.25
C PHE A 94 -3.22 8.78 -18.13
N ARG A 95 -2.60 7.58 -18.11
CA ARG A 95 -3.32 6.29 -18.15
C ARG A 95 -2.65 5.24 -17.28
N SER A 96 -3.47 4.34 -16.76
CA SER A 96 -3.00 3.05 -16.23
C SER A 96 -2.57 2.14 -17.38
N ILE A 97 -1.70 1.17 -17.08
CA ILE A 97 -1.21 0.17 -18.03
C ILE A 97 -1.45 -1.21 -17.44
N ASN A 98 -2.16 -2.06 -18.17
CA ASN A 98 -2.32 -3.46 -17.82
C ASN A 98 -1.06 -4.24 -18.20
N ALA A 99 -0.22 -4.56 -17.22
CA ALA A 99 1.04 -5.26 -17.45
C ALA A 99 0.83 -6.70 -17.96
N ALA A 100 -0.23 -7.39 -17.52
CA ALA A 100 -0.51 -8.77 -17.94
C ALA A 100 -0.88 -8.87 -19.43
N ARG A 101 -1.55 -7.84 -19.97
CA ARG A 101 -1.92 -7.74 -21.39
C ARG A 101 -0.94 -6.91 -22.21
N ASN A 102 -0.03 -6.20 -21.53
CA ASN A 102 0.88 -5.24 -22.12
C ASN A 102 0.15 -4.19 -22.98
N THR A 103 -0.92 -3.60 -22.43
CA THR A 103 -1.74 -2.60 -23.11
C THR A 103 -2.00 -1.38 -22.22
N TRP A 104 -2.17 -0.23 -22.86
CA TRP A 104 -2.68 0.97 -22.21
C TRP A 104 -4.14 0.79 -21.83
N ASP A 105 -4.49 1.01 -20.57
CA ASP A 105 -5.85 0.84 -20.09
C ASP A 105 -6.64 2.14 -20.29
N ARG A 106 -7.61 2.13 -21.22
CA ARG A 106 -8.47 3.27 -21.51
C ARG A 106 -9.63 3.44 -20.52
N THR A 107 -9.72 2.58 -19.50
CA THR A 107 -10.74 2.72 -18.44
C THR A 107 -10.72 4.15 -17.88
N VAL A 108 -11.90 4.76 -17.81
CA VAL A 108 -12.06 6.14 -17.32
C VAL A 108 -11.61 6.20 -15.86
N PRO A 109 -10.93 7.28 -15.42
CA PRO A 109 -10.63 7.50 -14.00
C PRO A 109 -11.84 7.27 -13.11
N ASN A 110 -11.67 6.49 -12.04
CA ASN A 110 -12.70 6.23 -11.05
C ASN A 110 -12.31 6.68 -9.63
N LYS A 111 -11.12 7.28 -9.47
CA LYS A 111 -10.67 7.98 -8.26
C LYS A 111 -10.30 9.42 -8.61
N GLY A 112 -11.01 10.38 -8.00
CA GLY A 112 -10.76 11.80 -8.24
C GLY A 112 -10.93 12.19 -9.72
N THR A 113 -10.12 13.15 -10.18
CA THR A 113 -10.18 13.62 -11.58
C THR A 113 -9.23 12.87 -12.53
N ALA A 114 -8.17 12.27 -11.98
CA ALA A 114 -7.11 11.64 -12.78
C ALA A 114 -6.46 10.48 -12.01
N GLY A 115 -7.28 9.51 -11.58
CA GLY A 115 -6.81 8.36 -10.83
C GLY A 115 -7.72 7.13 -10.91
N TRP A 116 -7.20 6.02 -10.39
CA TRP A 116 -7.90 4.73 -10.34
C TRP A 116 -7.74 4.06 -8.97
N TYR A 117 -8.76 3.30 -8.61
CA TYR A 117 -8.68 2.25 -7.58
C TYR A 117 -8.06 0.99 -8.17
N PHE A 118 -7.24 0.29 -7.38
CA PHE A 118 -6.60 -0.97 -7.75
C PHE A 118 -6.81 -2.04 -6.68
N ASP A 119 -6.99 -3.28 -7.10
CA ASP A 119 -7.00 -4.45 -6.22
C ASP A 119 -5.58 -4.90 -5.83
N VAL A 120 -5.46 -5.90 -4.94
CA VAL A 120 -4.16 -6.50 -4.57
C VAL A 120 -3.37 -7.12 -5.73
N MET A 121 -4.01 -7.38 -6.88
CA MET A 121 -3.37 -7.94 -8.06
C MET A 121 -2.88 -6.84 -9.03
N GLY A 122 -3.11 -5.57 -8.71
CA GLY A 122 -2.74 -4.43 -9.54
C GLY A 122 -3.68 -4.19 -10.74
N ASN A 123 -4.89 -4.75 -10.71
CA ASN A 123 -5.92 -4.44 -11.71
C ASN A 123 -6.77 -3.27 -11.24
N ILE A 124 -7.30 -2.49 -12.20
CA ILE A 124 -8.28 -1.44 -11.88
C ILE A 124 -9.53 -2.11 -11.28
N SER A 125 -9.96 -1.62 -10.12
CA SER A 125 -11.07 -2.17 -9.34
C SER A 125 -12.16 -1.13 -9.11
N SER A 126 -13.26 -1.56 -8.50
CA SER A 126 -14.22 -0.64 -7.87
C SER A 126 -13.63 -0.08 -6.56
N GLN A 127 -14.25 0.98 -6.01
CA GLN A 127 -13.89 1.49 -4.69
C GLN A 127 -14.11 0.45 -3.58
N ALA A 128 -15.15 -0.40 -3.70
CA ALA A 128 -15.48 -1.39 -2.67
C ALA A 128 -14.45 -2.53 -2.60
N ASP A 129 -13.81 -2.85 -3.72
CA ASP A 129 -12.84 -3.92 -3.84
C ASP A 129 -11.39 -3.41 -3.84
N ALA A 130 -11.21 -2.11 -3.56
CA ALA A 130 -9.91 -1.47 -3.67
C ALA A 130 -8.98 -1.83 -2.51
N ASN A 131 -7.70 -1.88 -2.84
CA ASN A 131 -6.58 -2.00 -1.92
C ASN A 131 -5.59 -0.86 -2.11
N PHE A 132 -5.50 -0.30 -3.31
CA PHE A 132 -4.63 0.81 -3.62
C PHE A 132 -5.36 1.87 -4.40
N THR A 133 -4.82 3.08 -4.38
CA THR A 133 -5.21 4.13 -5.33
C THR A 133 -3.99 4.76 -5.93
N VAL A 134 -4.10 5.17 -7.19
CA VAL A 134 -3.14 6.06 -7.82
C VAL A 134 -3.87 7.26 -8.38
N GLU A 135 -3.40 8.45 -8.03
CA GLU A 135 -3.97 9.72 -8.48
C GLU A 135 -2.87 10.69 -8.89
N LEU A 136 -3.05 11.32 -10.05
CA LEU A 136 -2.20 12.42 -10.51
C LEU A 136 -2.68 13.74 -9.89
N ASN A 137 -1.82 14.36 -9.10
CA ASN A 137 -2.00 15.74 -8.66
C ASN A 137 -1.33 16.68 -9.67
N THR A 138 -2.15 17.34 -10.49
CA THR A 138 -1.68 18.25 -11.54
C THR A 138 -1.12 19.57 -11.00
N SER A 139 -1.60 20.03 -9.84
CA SER A 139 -1.13 21.27 -9.20
C SER A 139 0.29 21.11 -8.67
N ASP A 140 0.51 20.03 -7.91
CA ASP A 140 1.80 19.74 -7.28
C ASP A 140 2.74 18.95 -8.19
N LYS A 141 2.24 18.48 -9.35
CA LYS A 141 2.98 17.72 -10.36
C LYS A 141 3.55 16.43 -9.77
N THR A 142 2.70 15.71 -9.04
CA THR A 142 3.05 14.47 -8.36
C THR A 142 2.09 13.34 -8.68
N ILE A 143 2.59 12.11 -8.62
CA ILE A 143 1.75 10.91 -8.58
C ILE A 143 1.68 10.45 -7.12
N MET A 144 0.46 10.32 -6.61
CA MET A 144 0.19 9.82 -5.28
C MET A 144 -0.25 8.37 -5.38
N ILE A 145 0.46 7.48 -4.69
CA ILE A 145 0.14 6.06 -4.58
C ILE A 145 -0.22 5.81 -3.12
N ASN A 146 -1.49 5.49 -2.86
CA ASN A 146 -1.98 5.23 -1.51
C ASN A 146 -2.29 3.73 -1.35
N ALA A 147 -1.80 3.13 -0.27
CA ALA A 147 -2.22 1.82 0.18
C ALA A 147 -3.40 2.02 1.12
N LEU A 148 -4.56 1.43 0.83
CA LEU A 148 -5.71 1.54 1.70
C LEU A 148 -5.51 0.73 2.99
N GLU A 149 -6.27 1.06 4.02
CA GLU A 149 -6.12 0.47 5.36
C GLU A 149 -6.37 -1.04 5.41
N ASN A 150 -7.13 -1.57 4.45
CA ASN A 150 -7.44 -2.99 4.35
C ASN A 150 -6.30 -3.84 3.78
N VAL A 151 -5.17 -3.21 3.40
CA VAL A 151 -4.02 -3.92 2.84
C VAL A 151 -3.18 -4.55 3.94
N VAL A 152 -2.76 -5.80 3.73
CA VAL A 152 -1.98 -6.57 4.71
C VAL A 152 -0.48 -6.36 4.49
N ALA A 153 0.28 -6.25 5.58
CA ALA A 153 1.73 -6.26 5.55
C ALA A 153 2.29 -7.53 4.87
N GLY A 154 3.38 -7.38 4.12
CA GLY A 154 3.94 -8.43 3.26
C GLY A 154 3.28 -8.53 1.88
N SER A 155 2.18 -7.80 1.62
CA SER A 155 1.59 -7.73 0.28
C SER A 155 2.57 -7.09 -0.70
N THR A 156 2.70 -7.67 -1.89
CA THR A 156 3.50 -7.12 -2.98
C THR A 156 2.64 -6.93 -4.20
N LEU A 157 2.79 -5.81 -4.90
CA LEU A 157 2.12 -5.57 -6.17
C LEU A 157 2.97 -4.70 -7.10
N SER A 158 2.55 -4.66 -8.35
CA SER A 158 3.12 -3.77 -9.35
C SER A 158 2.02 -2.87 -9.91
N ILE A 159 2.12 -1.57 -9.69
CA ILE A 159 1.23 -0.58 -10.33
C ILE A 159 1.97 0.11 -11.46
N ASN A 160 1.29 0.29 -12.58
CA ASN A 160 1.90 0.79 -13.79
C ASN A 160 1.04 1.90 -14.40
N VAL A 161 1.61 3.09 -14.50
CA VAL A 161 0.95 4.27 -15.06
C VAL A 161 1.91 5.01 -15.98
N GLY A 162 1.39 5.84 -16.87
CA GLY A 162 2.23 6.61 -17.77
C GLY A 162 1.54 7.81 -18.40
N PHE A 163 2.37 8.68 -18.96
CA PHE A 163 1.99 9.81 -19.78
C PHE A 163 2.33 9.50 -21.23
N ALA A 164 1.42 9.78 -22.15
CA ALA A 164 1.67 9.62 -23.57
C ALA A 164 1.12 10.80 -24.38
N ILE A 165 1.76 11.11 -25.50
CA ILE A 165 1.17 12.02 -26.49
C ILE A 165 -0.12 11.38 -27.00
N ASN A 166 -1.22 12.13 -26.93
CA ASN A 166 -2.52 11.65 -27.34
C ASN A 166 -2.53 11.43 -28.85
N GLY A 167 -2.67 10.18 -29.24
CA GLY A 167 -2.60 9.70 -30.61
C GLY A 167 -3.24 8.32 -30.70
N THR A 168 -3.08 7.65 -31.83
CA THR A 168 -3.70 6.35 -32.06
C THR A 168 -3.11 5.24 -31.20
N ASP A 169 -1.80 5.25 -30.96
CA ASP A 169 -1.04 4.12 -30.40
C ASP A 169 -0.34 4.40 -29.05
N PHE A 170 -0.17 5.66 -28.66
CA PHE A 170 0.55 6.08 -27.47
C PHE A 170 2.04 5.65 -27.45
N ASP A 171 2.69 5.60 -28.62
CA ASP A 171 4.09 5.16 -28.76
C ASP A 171 5.13 6.15 -28.19
N GLN A 172 4.76 7.43 -28.02
CA GLN A 172 5.60 8.44 -27.37
C GLN A 172 5.12 8.62 -25.94
N TYR A 173 5.86 8.03 -25.00
CA TYR A 173 5.41 7.94 -23.63
C TYR A 173 6.54 8.04 -22.60
N VAL A 174 6.16 8.33 -21.36
CA VAL A 174 6.94 8.08 -20.15
C VAL A 174 6.12 7.16 -19.26
N ARG A 175 6.74 6.06 -18.82
CA ARG A 175 6.11 5.02 -18.00
C ARG A 175 6.75 4.99 -16.62
N ILE A 176 5.93 4.89 -15.59
CA ILE A 176 6.35 4.70 -14.21
C ILE A 176 5.80 3.36 -13.72
N LEU A 177 6.71 2.40 -13.55
CA LEU A 177 6.45 1.08 -13.01
C LEU A 177 6.80 1.09 -11.51
N SER A 178 5.81 0.98 -10.65
CA SER A 178 5.97 0.97 -9.20
C SER A 178 5.84 -0.45 -8.66
N GLU A 179 6.96 -1.05 -8.24
CA GLU A 179 7.05 -2.30 -7.51
C GLU A 179 6.90 -2.01 -6.00
N ILE A 180 5.72 -2.30 -5.47
CA ILE A 180 5.31 -1.94 -4.12
C ILE A 180 5.40 -3.15 -3.21
N VAL A 181 6.00 -2.97 -2.03
CA VAL A 181 5.95 -3.91 -0.92
C VAL A 181 5.34 -3.19 0.28
N ILE A 182 4.30 -3.78 0.86
CA ILE A 182 3.68 -3.25 2.06
C ILE A 182 4.46 -3.74 3.25
N ILE A 183 5.05 -2.80 3.98
CA ILE A 183 5.90 -3.11 5.12
C ILE A 183 5.18 -2.70 6.40
N ASP A 184 5.18 -3.61 7.36
CA ASP A 184 5.03 -3.29 8.77
C ASP A 184 6.46 -3.35 9.33
N VAL A 185 7.11 -2.19 9.49
CA VAL A 185 8.47 -2.12 10.03
C VAL A 185 8.36 -1.91 11.53
N PRO A 186 8.58 -2.96 12.34
CA PRO A 186 8.56 -2.79 13.78
C PRO A 186 9.79 -2.03 14.25
N ILE A 187 9.64 -1.44 15.43
CA ILE A 187 10.75 -1.04 16.27
C ILE A 187 11.16 -2.25 17.09
N GLU A 188 12.35 -2.76 16.82
CA GLU A 188 12.94 -3.86 17.58
C GLU A 188 13.58 -3.32 18.86
N VAL A 189 13.14 -3.82 20.02
CA VAL A 189 13.65 -3.40 21.33
C VAL A 189 14.07 -4.64 22.12
N SER A 190 15.17 -4.54 22.85
CA SER A 190 15.59 -5.57 23.80
C SER A 190 15.61 -5.00 25.20
N ILE A 191 14.94 -5.69 26.13
CA ILE A 191 14.85 -5.29 27.54
C ILE A 191 15.23 -6.44 28.46
N ASN A 192 15.75 -6.09 29.63
CA ASN A 192 15.95 -7.01 30.73
C ASN A 192 14.98 -6.64 31.85
N ILE A 193 14.23 -7.61 32.36
CA ILE A 193 13.30 -7.39 33.48
C ILE A 193 13.97 -7.91 34.75
N PRO A 194 14.14 -7.07 35.79
CA PRO A 194 14.82 -7.48 37.01
C PRO A 194 14.04 -8.55 37.79
N ASP A 195 14.73 -9.24 38.69
CA ASP A 195 14.08 -10.16 39.62
C ASP A 195 13.10 -9.43 40.56
N GLY A 196 12.04 -10.14 40.95
CA GLY A 196 10.96 -9.61 41.77
C GLY A 196 9.59 -9.74 41.12
N GLU A 197 8.59 -10.02 41.95
CA GLU A 197 7.21 -10.12 41.51
C GLU A 197 6.72 -8.75 41.02
N TYR A 198 6.18 -8.71 39.79
CA TYR A 198 5.72 -7.48 39.13
C TYR A 198 6.82 -6.45 38.82
N SER A 199 8.09 -6.85 38.87
CA SER A 199 9.18 -6.06 38.31
C SER A 199 8.94 -5.80 36.81
N ALA A 200 9.30 -4.61 36.35
CA ALA A 200 9.12 -4.18 34.98
C ALA A 200 10.33 -3.42 34.44
N ALA A 201 10.43 -3.37 33.12
CA ALA A 201 11.30 -2.46 32.39
C ALA A 201 10.46 -1.56 31.49
N SER A 202 10.92 -0.33 31.30
CA SER A 202 10.20 0.71 30.57
C SER A 202 10.85 0.93 29.21
N ILE A 203 10.00 1.10 28.20
CA ILE A 203 10.37 1.57 26.87
C ILE A 203 9.85 3.00 26.78
N GLU A 204 10.78 3.96 26.82
CA GLU A 204 10.47 5.39 26.81
C GLU A 204 10.02 5.81 25.41
N PHE A 205 8.84 6.40 25.24
CA PHE A 205 8.37 6.83 23.92
C PHE A 205 9.20 7.99 23.36
N ASN A 206 9.82 8.79 24.24
CA ASN A 206 10.73 9.86 23.83
C ASN A 206 11.95 9.36 23.03
N ASP A 207 12.42 8.14 23.27
CA ASP A 207 13.50 7.55 22.46
C ASP A 207 13.07 7.27 21.01
N TYR A 208 11.76 7.29 20.76
CA TYR A 208 11.14 7.02 19.46
C TYR A 208 10.28 8.20 18.96
N ALA A 209 10.53 9.41 19.48
CA ALA A 209 9.77 10.62 19.13
C ALA A 209 9.71 10.87 17.61
N ASP A 210 10.83 10.70 16.90
CA ASP A 210 10.87 10.85 15.44
C ASP A 210 9.94 9.87 14.73
N LYS A 211 9.80 8.65 15.25
CA LYS A 211 8.92 7.61 14.69
C LYS A 211 7.47 7.88 14.98
N ILE A 212 7.15 8.38 16.17
CA ILE A 212 5.80 8.82 16.52
C ILE A 212 5.40 10.01 15.63
N GLN A 213 6.27 11.01 15.46
CA GLN A 213 6.04 12.13 14.55
C GLN A 213 5.90 11.69 13.09
N GLU A 214 6.73 10.75 12.62
CA GLU A 214 6.66 10.18 11.26
C GLU A 214 5.34 9.44 11.01
N ARG A 215 4.86 8.66 11.98
CA ARG A 215 3.73 7.73 11.81
C ARG A 215 2.38 8.31 12.19
N PHE A 216 2.34 9.22 13.16
CA PHE A 216 1.11 9.83 13.67
C PHE A 216 1.02 11.34 13.40
N GLY A 217 2.13 12.00 13.06
CA GLY A 217 2.15 13.45 12.90
C GLY A 217 2.05 14.22 14.21
N MET A 218 2.27 13.56 15.35
CA MET A 218 2.08 14.07 16.70
C MET A 218 3.40 14.10 17.48
N THR A 219 3.47 14.95 18.50
CA THR A 219 4.47 14.85 19.57
C THR A 219 4.20 13.64 20.46
N VAL A 220 5.18 13.24 21.29
CA VAL A 220 5.02 12.13 22.23
C VAL A 220 3.91 12.39 23.25
N ALA A 221 3.83 13.61 23.80
CA ALA A 221 2.78 14.00 24.73
C ALA A 221 1.38 13.89 24.09
N GLU A 222 1.20 14.44 22.89
CA GLU A 222 -0.07 14.34 22.14
C GLU A 222 -0.44 12.88 21.82
N PHE A 223 0.55 12.06 21.46
CA PHE A 223 0.36 10.64 21.24
C PHE A 223 -0.13 9.92 22.51
N CYS A 224 0.49 10.20 23.66
CA CYS A 224 0.11 9.61 24.94
C CYS A 224 -1.27 10.08 25.42
N GLU A 225 -1.58 11.37 25.28
CA GLU A 225 -2.92 11.91 25.55
C GLU A 225 -3.99 11.34 24.60
N GLY A 226 -3.59 10.98 23.38
CA GLY A 226 -4.45 10.33 22.39
C GLY A 226 -4.74 8.86 22.66
N LEU A 227 -4.08 8.22 23.64
CA LEU A 227 -4.35 6.82 23.99
C LEU A 227 -5.71 6.66 24.67
N ASP A 228 -6.42 5.61 24.29
CA ASP A 228 -7.80 5.37 24.74
C ASP A 228 -7.92 4.61 26.06
N GLY A 229 -6.91 4.71 26.93
CA GLY A 229 -6.90 4.07 28.25
C GLY A 229 -8.06 4.51 29.15
N ASP A 230 -8.53 5.75 29.00
CA ASP A 230 -9.71 6.29 29.70
C ASP A 230 -11.03 6.10 28.92
N GLY A 231 -10.97 5.43 27.76
CA GLY A 231 -12.07 5.20 26.84
C GLY A 231 -12.39 6.35 25.87
N LYS A 232 -11.58 7.42 25.82
CA LYS A 232 -11.86 8.61 25.00
C LYS A 232 -10.84 8.91 23.90
N GLY A 233 -9.59 8.49 24.06
CA GLY A 233 -8.56 8.68 23.04
C GLY A 233 -8.90 7.99 21.71
N ASP A 234 -8.26 8.42 20.62
CA ASP A 234 -8.45 7.86 19.28
C ASP A 234 -7.39 6.80 18.92
N ILE A 235 -6.35 6.65 19.73
CA ILE A 235 -5.26 5.67 19.53
C ILE A 235 -5.47 4.50 20.49
N HIS A 236 -5.51 3.28 19.96
CA HIS A 236 -5.64 2.07 20.77
C HIS A 236 -4.32 1.30 20.79
N MET A 237 -3.99 0.72 21.95
CA MET A 237 -2.87 -0.19 22.11
C MET A 237 -3.36 -1.62 21.84
N TYR A 238 -2.64 -2.39 21.05
CA TYR A 238 -3.00 -3.74 20.64
C TYR A 238 -1.88 -4.73 20.95
N SER A 239 -2.24 -5.96 21.34
CA SER A 239 -1.33 -7.08 21.11
C SER A 239 -1.34 -7.43 19.61
N VAL A 240 -0.16 -7.72 19.06
CA VAL A 240 -0.02 -8.12 17.65
C VAL A 240 0.63 -9.49 17.60
N ASN A 241 0.00 -10.43 16.89
CA ASN A 241 0.55 -11.76 16.73
C ASN A 241 1.83 -11.73 15.87
N LEU A 242 2.93 -12.28 16.39
CA LEU A 242 4.26 -12.21 15.76
C LEU A 242 4.35 -12.90 14.39
N GLU A 243 3.59 -13.98 14.18
CA GLU A 243 3.66 -14.77 12.94
C GLU A 243 2.69 -14.26 11.88
N SER A 244 1.43 -14.05 12.27
CA SER A 244 0.35 -13.65 11.35
C SER A 244 0.25 -12.13 11.16
N LEU A 245 0.90 -11.34 12.01
CA LEU A 245 0.78 -9.88 12.06
C LEU A 245 -0.66 -9.38 12.28
N LYS A 246 -1.57 -10.26 12.75
CA LYS A 246 -2.93 -9.88 13.11
C LYS A 246 -2.92 -9.08 14.41
N TRP A 247 -3.53 -7.90 14.38
CA TRP A 247 -3.79 -7.06 15.54
C TRP A 247 -5.01 -7.61 16.29
N ASP A 248 -4.92 -7.73 17.61
CA ASP A 248 -6.01 -8.22 18.45
C ASP A 248 -7.08 -7.14 18.65
N GLU A 249 -8.01 -7.03 17.70
CA GLU A 249 -9.14 -6.09 17.77
C GLU A 249 -10.31 -6.59 18.65
N GLU A 250 -10.20 -7.77 19.25
CA GLU A 250 -11.31 -8.43 19.96
C GLU A 250 -11.19 -8.32 21.49
N SER A 251 -9.96 -8.29 22.01
CA SER A 251 -9.71 -8.21 23.45
C SER A 251 -9.86 -6.79 24.01
N SER A 252 -10.61 -6.64 25.11
CA SER A 252 -10.54 -5.44 25.95
C SER A 252 -9.23 -5.38 26.73
N TYR A 253 -8.82 -4.20 27.22
CA TYR A 253 -7.73 -4.10 28.18
C TYR A 253 -7.98 -4.99 29.40
N THR A 254 -6.98 -5.81 29.75
CA THR A 254 -7.06 -6.78 30.85
C THR A 254 -6.18 -6.42 32.03
N ALA A 255 -5.23 -5.50 31.84
CA ALA A 255 -4.39 -4.91 32.89
C ALA A 255 -4.76 -3.43 33.09
N ASN A 256 -3.88 -2.61 33.69
CA ASN A 256 -4.15 -1.18 33.83
C ASN A 256 -4.25 -0.54 32.44
N ALA A 257 -5.41 0.03 32.11
CA ALA A 257 -5.68 0.58 30.79
C ALA A 257 -4.82 1.84 30.53
N PRO A 258 -4.16 1.96 29.36
CA PRO A 258 -4.09 0.97 28.28
C PRO A 258 -3.11 -0.17 28.62
N GLY A 259 -3.60 -1.41 28.69
CA GLY A 259 -2.77 -2.52 29.18
C GLY A 259 -3.35 -3.93 29.05
N TYR A 260 -2.47 -4.91 28.91
CA TYR A 260 -2.81 -6.33 28.81
C TYR A 260 -1.98 -7.20 29.74
N TRP A 261 -2.63 -8.18 30.36
CA TRP A 261 -1.96 -9.40 30.81
C TRP A 261 -1.74 -10.31 29.62
N MET A 262 -0.60 -10.99 29.59
CA MET A 262 -0.17 -11.75 28.42
C MET A 262 0.39 -13.12 28.79
N MET A 263 0.16 -14.09 27.91
CA MET A 263 0.85 -15.36 27.88
C MET A 263 2.30 -15.16 27.39
N LYS A 264 3.13 -16.20 27.51
CA LYS A 264 4.55 -16.17 27.11
C LYS A 264 4.81 -15.80 25.63
N ASP A 265 3.81 -15.96 24.76
CA ASP A 265 3.87 -15.69 23.33
C ASP A 265 3.25 -14.33 22.94
N GLY A 266 2.83 -13.53 23.93
CA GLY A 266 2.16 -12.25 23.70
C GLY A 266 0.66 -12.37 23.45
N THR A 267 0.05 -13.55 23.54
CA THR A 267 -1.42 -13.66 23.48
C THR A 267 -2.06 -13.01 24.70
N VAL A 268 -3.09 -12.18 24.50
CA VAL A 268 -3.83 -11.52 25.59
C VAL A 268 -4.52 -12.56 26.47
N THR A 269 -4.44 -12.36 27.79
CA THR A 269 -5.08 -13.17 28.82
C THR A 269 -5.54 -12.27 29.98
N ASN A 270 -5.98 -12.87 31.09
CA ASN A 270 -6.37 -12.15 32.31
C ASN A 270 -5.44 -12.48 33.48
N TRP A 271 -5.41 -11.59 34.48
CA TRP A 271 -4.66 -11.82 35.71
C TRP A 271 -5.05 -13.14 36.39
N GLY A 272 -4.05 -13.90 36.83
CA GLY A 272 -4.26 -15.16 37.55
C GLY A 272 -4.69 -16.35 36.69
N VAL A 273 -4.88 -16.18 35.37
CA VAL A 273 -5.15 -17.31 34.46
C VAL A 273 -3.90 -18.18 34.35
N ALA A 274 -4.05 -19.50 34.47
CA ALA A 274 -2.93 -20.43 34.41
C ALA A 274 -2.03 -20.18 33.18
N GLY A 275 -0.75 -19.92 33.42
CA GLY A 275 0.26 -19.69 32.37
C GLY A 275 0.47 -18.22 31.96
N TYR A 276 -0.24 -17.26 32.55
CA TYR A 276 0.07 -15.84 32.36
C TYR A 276 1.49 -15.53 32.86
N SER A 277 2.24 -14.79 32.05
CA SER A 277 3.69 -14.63 32.22
C SER A 277 4.12 -13.17 32.27
N LEU A 278 3.45 -12.30 31.51
CA LEU A 278 3.85 -10.92 31.31
C LEU A 278 2.66 -9.96 31.46
N PHE A 279 2.96 -8.69 31.65
CA PHE A 279 2.03 -7.60 31.36
C PHE A 279 2.70 -6.53 30.52
N ALA A 280 1.90 -5.83 29.73
CA ALA A 280 2.29 -4.63 28.99
C ALA A 280 1.30 -3.52 29.34
N GLU A 281 1.79 -2.41 29.90
CA GLU A 281 0.96 -1.29 30.37
C GLU A 281 1.59 0.05 29.95
N CYS A 282 0.78 0.94 29.37
CA CYS A 282 1.22 2.30 29.08
C CYS A 282 1.03 3.20 30.31
N SER A 283 2.09 3.90 30.69
CA SER A 283 1.99 5.04 31.60
C SER A 283 1.88 6.32 30.77
N ILE A 284 0.70 6.94 30.76
CA ILE A 284 0.47 8.20 30.02
C ILE A 284 1.28 9.33 30.66
N SER A 285 1.38 9.39 31.98
CA SER A 285 2.11 10.45 32.68
C SER A 285 3.63 10.32 32.54
N ASP A 286 4.13 9.08 32.45
CA ASP A 286 5.56 8.82 32.32
C ASP A 286 5.98 8.66 30.85
N GLU A 287 5.04 8.77 29.90
CA GLU A 287 5.27 8.64 28.46
C GLU A 287 6.04 7.35 28.09
N ALA A 288 5.66 6.22 28.69
CA ALA A 288 6.38 4.96 28.55
C ALA A 288 5.46 3.73 28.40
N LEU A 289 5.96 2.72 27.69
CA LEU A 289 5.40 1.37 27.68
C LEU A 289 6.17 0.49 28.67
N ASN A 290 5.50 0.07 29.73
CA ASN A 290 6.07 -0.80 30.76
C ASN A 290 5.79 -2.26 30.42
N ILE A 291 6.84 -3.07 30.38
CA ILE A 291 6.74 -4.52 30.22
C ILE A 291 7.23 -5.17 31.51
N GLY A 292 6.34 -5.91 32.16
CA GLY A 292 6.64 -6.55 33.44
C GLY A 292 6.36 -8.04 33.47
N ARG A 293 6.90 -8.68 34.51
CA ARG A 293 6.77 -10.13 34.75
C ARG A 293 5.69 -10.42 35.78
N SER A 294 4.98 -11.54 35.60
CA SER A 294 4.21 -12.14 36.70
C SER A 294 5.12 -12.86 37.69
N ALA A 295 4.55 -13.57 38.66
CA ALA A 295 5.31 -14.45 39.56
C ALA A 295 5.88 -15.71 38.89
N THR A 296 5.47 -16.01 37.65
CA THR A 296 5.77 -17.28 36.97
C THR A 296 7.14 -17.33 36.28
N PRO A 297 7.57 -16.29 35.52
CA PRO A 297 8.88 -16.30 34.87
C PRO A 297 10.03 -16.45 35.87
N VAL A 298 11.11 -17.09 35.46
CA VAL A 298 12.33 -17.26 36.26
C VAL A 298 13.55 -16.66 35.56
N ALA A 299 14.61 -16.40 36.32
CA ALA A 299 15.87 -15.88 35.81
C ALA A 299 16.39 -16.69 34.61
N GLY A 300 16.77 -16.00 33.54
CA GLY A 300 17.24 -16.58 32.28
C GLY A 300 16.15 -16.91 31.26
N ASP A 301 14.86 -16.86 31.63
CA ASP A 301 13.77 -17.01 30.67
C ASP A 301 13.82 -15.92 29.59
N LYS A 302 13.45 -16.29 28.38
CA LYS A 302 13.41 -15.40 27.21
C LYS A 302 12.05 -15.44 26.55
N TYR A 303 11.54 -14.26 26.23
CA TYR A 303 10.28 -14.08 25.53
C TYR A 303 10.44 -13.10 24.38
N THR A 304 9.56 -13.21 23.40
CA THR A 304 9.38 -12.20 22.37
C THR A 304 7.89 -11.93 22.26
N ILE A 305 7.50 -10.66 22.33
CA ILE A 305 6.12 -10.21 22.17
C ILE A 305 6.07 -9.04 21.17
N SER A 306 4.88 -8.72 20.68
CA SER A 306 4.69 -7.55 19.82
C SER A 306 3.50 -6.73 20.32
N ILE A 307 3.75 -5.43 20.54
CA ILE A 307 2.77 -4.44 20.99
C ILE A 307 2.66 -3.36 19.93
N GLY A 308 1.46 -3.05 19.50
CA GLY A 308 1.17 -2.04 18.48
C GLY A 308 0.30 -0.92 19.03
N PHE A 309 0.41 0.25 18.40
CA PHE A 309 -0.44 1.40 18.59
C PHE A 309 -1.02 1.78 17.25
N ARG A 310 -2.32 2.01 17.18
CA ARG A 310 -2.98 2.38 15.92
C ARG A 310 -4.18 3.27 16.17
N ASP A 311 -4.32 4.29 15.35
CA ASP A 311 -5.49 5.15 15.34
C ASP A 311 -6.74 4.36 14.91
N LYS A 312 -7.85 4.56 15.62
CA LYS A 312 -9.11 3.84 15.42
C LYS A 312 -9.84 4.28 14.16
N THR A 313 -9.61 5.50 13.71
CA THR A 313 -10.25 6.11 12.53
C THR A 313 -9.34 6.04 11.31
N ASN A 314 -8.09 6.45 11.44
CA ASN A 314 -7.08 6.41 10.38
C ASN A 314 -6.08 5.29 10.65
N LYS A 315 -6.45 4.05 10.32
CA LYS A 315 -5.64 2.85 10.61
C LYS A 315 -4.26 2.84 9.94
N ALA A 316 -3.99 3.80 9.05
CA ALA A 316 -2.67 4.10 8.50
C ALA A 316 -1.63 4.50 9.55
N ASN A 317 -2.10 5.23 10.56
CA ASN A 317 -1.28 5.78 11.60
C ASN A 317 -1.05 4.66 12.62
N LEU A 318 0.09 3.98 12.46
CA LEU A 318 0.46 2.85 13.31
C LEU A 318 1.93 2.88 13.69
N LEU A 319 2.23 2.36 14.87
CA LEU A 319 3.55 2.13 15.41
C LEU A 319 3.57 0.75 16.06
N ARG A 320 4.57 -0.09 15.79
CA ARG A 320 4.65 -1.42 16.40
C ARG A 320 6.02 -1.66 16.98
N PHE A 321 6.06 -2.21 18.18
CA PHE A 321 7.26 -2.69 18.85
C PHE A 321 7.29 -4.21 18.81
N VAL A 322 8.44 -4.77 18.45
CA VAL A 322 8.79 -6.18 18.71
C VAL A 322 9.81 -6.17 19.83
N ILE A 323 9.46 -6.83 20.94
CA ILE A 323 10.16 -6.68 22.20
C ILE A 323 10.75 -8.03 22.57
N SER A 324 12.09 -8.11 22.56
CA SER A 324 12.86 -9.24 23.06
C SER A 324 13.14 -9.05 24.55
N ILE A 325 12.66 -9.97 25.37
CA ILE A 325 12.67 -9.87 26.83
C ILE A 325 13.60 -10.95 27.39
N THR A 326 14.49 -10.56 28.29
CA THR A 326 15.27 -11.50 29.12
C THR A 326 14.96 -11.26 30.59
N MET A 327 14.66 -12.32 31.34
CA MET A 327 14.48 -12.24 32.80
C MET A 327 15.84 -12.31 33.49
N GLU A 328 16.12 -11.36 34.39
CA GLU A 328 17.31 -11.40 35.26
C GLU A 328 17.12 -12.32 36.47
#